data_AF-A0A936MEL9-F1
#
_entry.id   AF-A0A936MEL9-F1
#
_cell.length_a   1.000
_cell.length_b   1.000
_cell.length_c   1.000
_cell.angle_alpha   90.00
_cell.angle_beta   90.00
_cell.angle_gamma   90.00
#
_symmetry.space_group_name_H-M   'P 1'
#
loop_
_entity.id
_entity.type
_entity.pdbx_description
1 polymer ?
#
loop_
_entity_poly.entity_id
_entity_poly.type
_entity_poly.pdbx_seq_one_letter_code
_entity_poly.pdbx_strand_id
1 'polypeptide(L)'
;MDYPHLGLVVPHDTGSSIWKHKRIQVILAAILAIVIVAFEVDMRLSGGIFEMTKESRFAGTPFLNASIGVHVLLSILTTISWIVLITLSLRRFPNPPIPGPFSRAHRFWGKFGMLTMALTGITGIELYVIGFAF
;
A
#
# COMPACT_ATOMS: atom_id res chain seq x y z
N MET A 1 6.29 -22.24 23.68
CA MET A 1 5.80 -23.16 24.73
C MET A 1 6.48 -24.48 24.43
N ASP A 2 7.48 -24.86 25.24
CA ASP A 2 8.36 -25.99 24.95
C ASP A 2 7.69 -27.31 25.35
N TYR A 3 7.78 -28.33 24.49
CA TYR A 3 7.37 -29.70 24.78
C TYR A 3 8.62 -30.59 24.90
N PRO A 4 9.21 -30.69 26.10
CA PRO A 4 10.53 -31.31 26.30
C PRO A 4 10.60 -32.83 26.07
N HIS A 5 9.48 -33.49 25.76
CA HIS A 5 9.41 -34.95 25.66
C HIS A 5 9.61 -35.52 24.24
N LEU A 6 9.73 -34.68 23.21
CA LEU A 6 9.77 -35.14 21.81
C LEU A 6 11.13 -35.01 21.11
N GLY A 7 12.16 -34.44 21.75
CA GLY A 7 13.50 -34.28 21.14
C GLY A 7 13.54 -33.47 19.84
N LEU A 8 12.40 -32.96 19.40
CA LEU A 8 12.22 -32.16 18.21
C LEU A 8 12.22 -30.69 18.63
N VAL A 9 13.36 -30.03 18.42
CA VAL A 9 13.33 -28.59 18.20
C VAL A 9 12.62 -28.42 16.85
N VAL A 10 11.32 -28.16 16.86
CA VAL A 10 10.68 -27.60 15.66
C VAL A 10 11.33 -26.23 15.49
N PRO A 11 12.16 -25.99 14.47
CA PRO A 11 12.67 -24.66 14.25
C PRO A 11 11.44 -23.81 13.97
N HIS A 12 11.13 -22.84 14.83
CA HIS A 12 10.14 -21.84 14.45
C HIS A 12 10.75 -21.14 13.25
N ASP A 13 10.26 -21.47 12.05
CA ASP A 13 10.78 -21.12 10.73
C ASP A 13 10.55 -19.63 10.41
N THR A 14 10.75 -18.76 11.40
CA THR A 14 10.66 -17.30 11.32
C THR A 14 11.39 -16.76 10.08
N GLY A 15 12.52 -17.36 9.69
CA GLY A 15 13.21 -17.06 8.44
C GLY A 15 12.36 -17.29 7.17
N SER A 16 11.57 -18.37 7.11
CA SER A 16 10.65 -18.66 6.00
C SER A 16 9.54 -17.62 5.92
N SER A 17 8.97 -17.21 7.07
CA SER A 17 7.90 -16.22 7.13
C SER A 17 8.38 -14.82 6.72
N ILE A 18 9.54 -14.38 7.21
CA ILE A 18 10.12 -13.07 6.86
C ILE A 18 10.51 -13.05 5.37
N TRP A 19 11.03 -14.16 4.85
CA TRP A 19 11.33 -14.28 3.43
C TRP A 19 10.09 -14.19 2.55
N LYS A 20 9.01 -14.91 2.92
CA LYS A 20 7.70 -14.80 2.25
C LYS A 20 7.16 -13.37 2.29
N HIS A 21 7.23 -12.71 3.45
CA HIS A 21 6.83 -11.30 3.59
C HIS A 21 7.61 -10.39 2.63
N LYS A 22 8.95 -10.47 2.60
CA LYS A 22 9.79 -9.70 1.67
C LYS A 22 9.37 -9.93 0.21
N ARG A 23 9.22 -11.19 -0.18
CA ARG A 23 8.88 -11.57 -1.56
C ARG A 23 7.50 -11.02 -1.96
N ILE A 24 6.49 -11.19 -1.11
CA ILE A 24 5.14 -10.68 -1.36
C ILE A 24 5.16 -9.15 -1.48
N GLN A 25 5.82 -8.45 -0.55
CA GLN A 25 5.87 -6.98 -0.58
C GLN A 25 6.54 -6.44 -1.85
N VAL A 26 7.66 -7.03 -2.29
CA VAL A 26 8.34 -6.61 -3.52
C VAL A 26 7.50 -6.90 -4.77
N ILE A 27 6.87 -8.08 -4.84
CA ILE A 27 6.00 -8.44 -5.97
C ILE A 27 4.79 -7.50 -6.03
N LEU A 28 4.10 -7.28 -4.91
CA LEU A 28 2.96 -6.37 -4.85
C LEU A 28 3.37 -4.95 -5.20
N ALA A 29 4.55 -4.49 -4.78
CA ALA A 29 5.05 -3.16 -5.13
C ALA A 29 5.32 -3.03 -6.63
N ALA A 30 5.90 -4.05 -7.27
CA ALA A 30 6.11 -4.05 -8.71
C ALA A 30 4.79 -4.04 -9.48
N ILE A 31 3.82 -4.88 -9.08
CA ILE A 31 2.48 -4.92 -9.69
C ILE A 31 1.78 -3.56 -9.52
N LEU A 32 1.75 -3.03 -8.29
CA LEU A 32 1.09 -1.75 -8.02
C LEU A 32 1.74 -0.60 -8.80
N ALA A 33 3.07 -0.59 -8.93
CA ALA A 33 3.76 0.42 -9.74
C ALA A 33 3.30 0.40 -11.20
N ILE A 34 3.17 -0.80 -11.79
CA ILE A 34 2.64 -0.95 -13.16
C ILE A 34 1.19 -0.43 -13.23
N VAL A 35 0.35 -0.81 -12.29
CA VAL A 35 -1.07 -0.41 -12.26
C VAL A 35 -1.21 1.11 -12.08
N ILE A 36 -0.45 1.74 -11.19
CA ILE A 36 -0.49 3.19 -10.96
C ILE A 36 0.00 3.93 -12.21
N VAL A 37 1.04 3.46 -12.88
CA VAL A 37 1.52 4.08 -14.13
C VAL A 37 0.47 3.97 -15.22
N ALA A 38 -0.16 2.80 -15.37
CA ALA A 38 -1.24 2.61 -16.34
C ALA A 38 -2.44 3.54 -16.03
N PHE A 39 -2.84 3.63 -14.76
CA PHE A 39 -3.90 4.52 -14.30
C PHE A 39 -3.59 6.00 -14.55
N GLU A 40 -2.37 6.46 -14.25
CA GLU A 40 -1.95 7.84 -14.51
C GLU A 40 -1.93 8.17 -16.00
N VAL A 41 -1.50 7.24 -16.85
CA VAL A 41 -1.54 7.41 -18.32
C VAL A 41 -2.98 7.54 -18.79
N ASP A 42 -3.87 6.64 -18.36
CA ASP A 42 -5.29 6.67 -18.71
C ASP A 42 -5.97 7.98 -18.26
N MET A 43 -5.68 8.41 -17.03
CA MET A 43 -6.16 9.67 -16.46
C MET A 43 -5.75 10.87 -17.31
N ARG A 44 -4.49 10.93 -17.76
CA ARG A 44 -3.98 12.02 -18.60
C ARG A 44 -4.61 12.01 -19.99
N LEU A 45 -4.77 10.83 -20.59
CA LEU A 45 -5.38 10.69 -21.92
C LEU A 45 -6.88 11.04 -21.89
N SER A 46 -7.53 10.84 -20.74
CA SER A 46 -8.96 11.15 -20.53
C SER A 46 -9.23 12.61 -20.12
N GLY A 47 -8.22 13.48 -20.10
CA GLY A 47 -8.38 14.89 -19.72
C GLY A 47 -8.37 15.18 -18.20
N GLY A 48 -8.11 14.15 -17.38
CA GLY A 48 -8.04 14.25 -15.93
C GLY A 48 -9.35 13.92 -15.22
N ILE A 49 -9.28 13.78 -13.89
CA ILE A 49 -10.39 13.26 -13.08
C ILE A 49 -11.67 14.08 -13.21
N PHE A 50 -11.58 15.41 -13.31
CA PHE A 50 -12.76 16.27 -13.41
C PHE A 50 -13.51 16.12 -14.74
N GLU A 51 -12.79 15.83 -15.83
CA GLU A 51 -13.42 15.52 -17.12
C GLU A 51 -14.08 14.13 -17.08
N MET A 52 -13.40 13.15 -16.47
CA MET A 52 -13.91 11.79 -16.33
C MET A 52 -15.19 11.70 -15.47
N THR A 53 -15.31 12.55 -14.45
CA THR A 53 -16.48 12.55 -13.54
C THR A 53 -17.52 13.61 -13.91
N LYS A 54 -17.46 14.23 -15.10
CA LYS A 54 -18.35 15.35 -15.45
C LYS A 54 -19.83 14.99 -15.55
N GLU A 55 -20.13 13.72 -15.84
CA GLU A 55 -21.49 13.19 -15.93
C GLU A 55 -22.06 12.75 -14.57
N SER A 56 -21.24 12.78 -13.52
CA SER A 56 -21.71 12.50 -12.15
C SER A 56 -22.72 13.54 -11.70
N ARG A 57 -23.73 13.13 -10.95
CA ARG A 57 -24.65 14.07 -10.28
C ARG A 57 -23.95 15.02 -9.31
N PHE A 58 -22.74 14.69 -8.87
CA PHE A 58 -21.93 15.49 -7.94
C PHE A 58 -20.85 16.32 -8.65
N ALA A 59 -20.82 16.33 -9.98
CA ALA A 59 -19.87 17.13 -10.75
C ALA A 59 -19.92 18.61 -10.35
N GLY A 60 -18.74 19.21 -10.15
CA GLY A 60 -18.60 20.61 -9.73
C GLY A 60 -18.95 20.90 -8.27
N THR A 61 -19.39 19.92 -7.48
CA THR A 61 -19.71 20.13 -6.06
C THR A 61 -18.44 20.13 -5.18
N PRO A 62 -18.42 20.90 -4.07
CA PRO A 62 -17.33 20.84 -3.09
C PRO A 62 -17.12 19.44 -2.50
N PHE A 63 -18.18 18.64 -2.42
CA PHE A 63 -18.13 17.28 -1.89
C PHE A 63 -17.26 16.35 -2.77
N LEU A 64 -17.52 16.29 -4.07
CA LEU A 64 -16.72 15.48 -5.00
C LEU A 64 -15.26 15.98 -5.03
N ASN A 65 -15.05 17.30 -5.09
CA ASN A 65 -13.71 17.88 -5.11
C ASN A 65 -12.92 17.56 -3.83
N ALA A 66 -13.56 17.60 -2.67
CA ALA A 66 -12.94 17.24 -1.39
C ALA A 66 -12.63 15.74 -1.33
N SER A 67 -13.55 14.88 -1.79
CA SER A 67 -13.32 13.44 -1.85
C SER A 67 -12.12 13.09 -2.74
N ILE A 68 -12.02 13.71 -3.93
CA ILE A 68 -10.86 13.59 -4.83
C ILE A 68 -9.59 14.00 -4.10
N GLY A 69 -9.59 15.18 -3.47
CA GLY A 69 -8.44 15.69 -2.74
C GLY A 69 -7.98 14.76 -1.60
N VAL A 70 -8.93 14.25 -0.80
CA VAL A 70 -8.64 13.34 0.32
C VAL A 70 -8.05 12.03 -0.17
N HIS A 71 -8.64 11.41 -1.20
CA HIS A 71 -8.12 10.17 -1.76
C HIS A 71 -6.71 10.34 -2.35
N VAL A 72 -6.48 11.41 -3.10
CA VAL A 72 -5.16 11.70 -3.68
C VAL A 72 -4.12 11.94 -2.58
N LEU A 73 -4.48 12.68 -1.53
CA LEU A 73 -3.59 12.88 -0.37
C LEU A 73 -3.22 11.55 0.29
N LEU A 74 -4.20 10.69 0.58
CA LEU A 74 -3.97 9.37 1.18
C LEU A 74 -3.14 8.47 0.25
N SER A 75 -3.38 8.52 -1.05
CA SER A 75 -2.62 7.78 -2.07
C SER A 75 -1.15 8.22 -2.12
N ILE A 76 -0.89 9.53 -2.06
CA ILE A 76 0.48 10.08 -2.02
C ILE A 76 1.19 9.66 -0.73
N LEU A 77 0.53 9.82 0.42
CA LEU A 77 1.09 9.42 1.73
C LEU A 77 1.42 7.92 1.75
N THR A 78 0.51 7.09 1.26
CA THR A 78 0.71 5.66 1.09
C THR A 78 1.91 5.36 0.21
N THR A 79 1.96 5.95 -0.98
CA THR A 79 3.00 5.69 -1.99
C THR A 79 4.38 6.07 -1.47
N ILE A 80 4.53 7.27 -0.89
CA ILE A 80 5.80 7.73 -0.33
C ILE A 80 6.23 6.82 0.83
N SER A 81 5.32 6.54 1.76
CA SER A 81 5.62 5.70 2.93
C SER A 81 6.08 4.31 2.51
N TRP A 82 5.42 3.72 1.51
CA TRP A 82 5.71 2.37 1.05
C TRP A 82 7.02 2.29 0.24
N ILE A 83 7.28 3.24 -0.68
CA ILE A 83 8.55 3.33 -1.41
C ILE A 83 9.73 3.49 -0.44
N VAL A 84 9.63 4.43 0.51
CA VAL A 84 10.67 4.67 1.50
C VAL A 84 10.88 3.43 2.35
N LEU A 85 9.82 2.81 2.87
CA LEU A 85 9.92 1.66 3.75
C LEU A 85 10.50 0.44 3.02
N ILE A 86 10.09 0.15 1.78
CA ILE A 86 10.67 -0.95 0.98
C ILE A 86 12.15 -0.69 0.72
N THR A 87 12.51 0.52 0.28
CA THR A 87 13.91 0.89 0.00
C THR A 87 14.79 0.73 1.23
N LEU A 88 14.35 1.25 2.38
CA LEU A 88 15.08 1.11 3.64
C LEU A 88 15.15 -0.35 4.10
N SER A 89 14.08 -1.12 3.92
CA SER A 89 14.05 -2.54 4.29
C SER A 89 15.02 -3.37 3.47
N LEU A 90 15.11 -3.12 2.15
CA LEU A 90 16.06 -3.80 1.27
C LEU A 90 17.52 -3.42 1.57
N ARG A 91 17.78 -2.20 2.06
CA ARG A 91 19.13 -1.72 2.41
C ARG A 91 19.59 -2.12 3.81
N ARG A 92 18.67 -2.21 4.78
CA ARG A 92 19.01 -2.36 6.21
C ARG A 92 18.83 -3.76 6.76
N PHE A 93 18.03 -4.61 6.13
CA PHE A 93 17.97 -6.03 6.49
C PHE A 93 18.96 -6.84 5.65
N PRO A 94 19.67 -7.80 6.24
CA PRO A 94 20.57 -8.69 5.51
C PRO A 94 19.80 -9.62 4.57
N ASN A 95 20.54 -10.35 3.72
CA ASN A 95 19.99 -11.42 2.88
C ASN A 95 20.69 -12.75 3.25
N PRO A 96 20.02 -13.70 3.91
CA PRO A 96 18.58 -13.77 4.20
C PRO A 96 18.10 -12.79 5.29
N PRO A 97 16.83 -12.34 5.23
CA PRO A 97 16.31 -11.34 6.15
C PRO A 97 16.09 -11.90 7.55
N ILE A 98 16.70 -11.26 8.55
CA ILE A 98 16.55 -11.54 9.97
C ILE A 98 16.23 -10.26 10.75
N PRO A 99 15.56 -10.34 11.91
CA PRO A 99 15.32 -9.17 12.75
C PRO A 99 16.64 -8.50 13.18
N GLY A 100 16.67 -7.17 13.18
CA GLY A 100 17.82 -6.38 13.62
C GLY A 100 17.41 -5.01 14.18
N PRO A 101 18.35 -4.05 14.33
CA PRO A 101 18.08 -2.73 14.89
C PRO A 101 16.96 -1.95 14.17
N PHE A 102 16.78 -2.18 12.87
CA PHE A 102 15.73 -1.54 12.08
C PHE A 102 14.32 -2.12 12.31
N SER A 103 14.18 -3.28 12.95
CA SER A 103 12.90 -3.99 13.11
C SER A 103 11.80 -3.17 13.79
N ARG A 104 12.15 -2.38 14.82
CA ARG A 104 11.18 -1.56 15.55
C ARG A 104 10.62 -0.45 14.67
N ALA A 105 11.49 0.27 13.96
CA ALA A 105 11.09 1.31 13.02
C ALA A 105 10.30 0.72 11.85
N HIS A 106 10.75 -0.39 11.28
CA HIS A 106 10.05 -1.09 10.21
C HIS A 106 8.63 -1.48 10.61
N ARG A 107 8.43 -2.03 11.83
CA ARG A 107 7.11 -2.40 12.32
C ARG A 107 6.19 -1.18 12.52
N PHE A 108 6.73 -0.09 13.06
CA PHE A 108 5.96 1.14 13.25
C PHE A 108 5.49 1.72 11.91
N TRP A 109 6.43 1.97 11.00
CA TRP A 109 6.13 2.53 9.69
C TRP A 109 5.32 1.56 8.82
N GLY A 110 5.51 0.25 8.98
CA GLY A 110 4.69 -0.76 8.33
C GLY A 110 3.21 -0.69 8.75
N LYS A 111 2.92 -0.49 10.04
CA LYS A 111 1.55 -0.28 10.52
C LYS A 111 0.95 1.03 10.00
N PHE A 112 1.73 2.11 10.02
CA PHE A 112 1.30 3.39 9.45
C PHE A 112 0.98 3.28 7.95
N GLY A 113 1.86 2.62 7.19
CA GLY A 113 1.64 2.32 5.77
C GLY A 113 0.37 1.49 5.55
N MET A 114 0.16 0.43 6.34
CA MET A 114 -1.06 -0.38 6.24
C MET A 114 -2.34 0.41 6.52
N LEU A 115 -2.33 1.30 7.50
CA LEU A 115 -3.48 2.15 7.81
C LEU A 115 -3.81 3.09 6.64
N THR A 116 -2.80 3.79 6.12
CA THR A 116 -2.97 4.71 4.99
C THR A 116 -3.39 3.97 3.71
N MET A 117 -2.85 2.77 3.45
CA MET A 117 -3.29 1.90 2.35
C MET A 117 -4.76 1.51 2.48
N ALA A 118 -5.21 1.10 3.67
CA ALA A 118 -6.61 0.74 3.90
C ALA A 118 -7.55 1.92 3.66
N LEU A 119 -7.20 3.10 4.19
CA LEU A 119 -7.97 4.34 3.96
C LEU A 119 -7.98 4.75 2.49
N THR A 120 -6.87 4.56 1.78
CA THR A 120 -6.78 4.81 0.32
C THR A 120 -7.74 3.89 -0.43
N GLY A 121 -7.77 2.59 -0.09
CA GLY A 121 -8.71 1.64 -0.69
C GLY A 121 -10.18 1.99 -0.44
N ILE A 122 -10.52 2.37 0.80
CA ILE A 122 -11.89 2.76 1.18
C ILE A 122 -12.34 4.01 0.41
N THR A 123 -11.51 5.06 0.40
CA THR A 123 -11.81 6.31 -0.31
C THR A 123 -11.81 6.12 -1.83
N GLY A 124 -11.03 5.17 -2.37
CA GLY A 124 -11.07 4.84 -3.79
C GLY A 124 -12.39 4.20 -4.21
N ILE A 125 -12.94 3.29 -3.40
CA ILE A 125 -14.27 2.70 -3.63
C ILE A 125 -15.35 3.78 -3.55
N GLU A 126 -15.29 4.64 -2.53
CA GLU A 126 -16.24 5.74 -2.39
C GLU A 126 -16.18 6.69 -3.60
N LEU A 127 -14.99 7.12 -4.03
CA LEU A 127 -14.82 7.92 -5.25
C LEU A 127 -15.37 7.25 -6.50
N TYR A 128 -15.15 5.95 -6.66
CA TYR A 128 -15.72 5.23 -7.80
C TYR A 128 -17.25 5.33 -7.81
N VAL A 129 -17.88 5.10 -6.65
CA VAL A 129 -19.33 5.15 -6.51
C VAL A 129 -19.86 6.56 -6.78
N ILE A 130 -19.28 7.60 -6.16
CA ILE A 130 -19.82 8.96 -6.32
C ILE A 130 -19.45 9.58 -7.67
N GLY A 131 -18.31 9.23 -8.26
CA GLY A 131 -17.83 9.83 -9.51
C GLY A 131 -18.36 9.15 -10.77
N PHE A 132 -18.80 7.89 -10.69
CA PHE A 132 -19.14 7.11 -11.89
C PHE A 132 -20.44 6.29 -11.79
N ALA A 133 -20.95 5.99 -10.58
CA ALA A 133 -22.17 5.19 -10.43
C ALA A 133 -23.45 6.02 -10.20
N PHE A 134 -23.30 7.33 -9.92
CA PHE A 134 -24.40 8.26 -9.62
C PHE A 134 -24.21 9.60 -10.31
#